data_AF-A0A7D7RW68-F1
#
_entry.id   AF-A0A7D7RW68-F1
#
_cell.length_a   1.000
_cell.length_b   1.000
_cell.length_c   1.000
_cell.angle_alpha   90.00
_cell.angle_beta   90.00
_cell.angle_gamma   90.00
#
_symmetry.space_group_name_H-M   'P 1'
#
loop_
_entity.id
_entity.type
_entity.pdbx_description
1 polymer ?
#
loop_
_entity_poly.entity_id
_entity_poly.type
_entity_poly.pdbx_seq_one_letter_code
_entity_poly.pdbx_strand_id
1 'polypeptide(L)' 'MHRLLKADGQLVAIELEPKTGGGPKAPRLTSSGLEQQLSQAGFKVVKKFFPTESLYVIVARK' A
#
# COMPACT_ATOMS: atom_id res chain seq x y z
N MET A 1 -12.87 -3.17 -0.49
CA MET A 1 -12.35 -4.05 0.57
C MET A 1 -12.81 -3.67 1.96
N HIS A 2 -12.73 -2.40 2.38
CA HIS A 2 -13.13 -1.97 3.74
C HIS A 2 -14.50 -2.50 4.19
N ARG A 3 -15.54 -2.37 3.38
CA ARG A 3 -16.90 -2.88 3.72
C ARG A 3 -16.99 -4.40 3.92
N LEU A 4 -16.12 -5.18 3.28
CA LEU A 4 -16.17 -6.66 3.30
C LEU A 4 -15.34 -7.28 4.44
N LEU A 5 -14.28 -6.59 4.88
CA LEU A 5 -13.44 -7.07 5.99
C LEU A 5 -14.22 -7.05 7.31
N LYS A 6 -14.02 -8.07 8.14
CA LYS A 6 -14.52 -8.09 9.53
C LYS A 6 -13.84 -6.98 10.34
N ALA A 7 -14.42 -6.60 11.48
CA ALA A 7 -13.75 -5.74 12.46
C ALA A 7 -12.36 -6.31 12.79
N ASP A 8 -11.35 -5.43 12.88
CA ASP A 8 -9.93 -5.76 13.07
C ASP A 8 -9.29 -6.62 11.95
N GLY A 9 -10.02 -6.88 10.87
CA GLY A 9 -9.49 -7.59 9.71
C GLY A 9 -8.33 -6.85 9.07
N GLN A 10 -7.36 -7.60 8.54
CA GLN A 10 -6.17 -7.03 7.93
C GLN A 10 -6.23 -7.08 6.39
N LEU A 11 -5.72 -6.02 5.77
CA LEU A 11 -5.39 -5.93 4.36
C LEU A 11 -3.87 -5.88 4.25
N VAL A 12 -3.31 -6.74 3.40
CA VAL A 12 -1.89 -6.71 3.05
C VAL A 12 -1.80 -6.29 1.59
N ALA A 13 -1.11 -5.18 1.34
CA ALA A 13 -0.79 -4.72 0.00
C ALA A 13 0.70 -4.95 -0.26
N ILE A 14 1.02 -5.47 -1.43
CA ILE A 14 2.37 -5.74 -1.91
C ILE A 14 2.46 -5.12 -3.30
N GLU A 15 3.37 -4.17 -3.49
CA GLU A 15 3.45 -3.40 -4.74
C GLU A 15 4.88 -2.91 -4.96
N LEU A 16 5.22 -2.64 -6.22
CA LEU A 16 6.49 -2.06 -6.62
C LEU A 16 6.43 -0.53 -6.51
N GLU A 17 7.44 0.06 -5.87
CA GLU A 17 7.64 1.51 -5.88
C GLU A 17 7.87 1.98 -7.34
N PRO A 18 7.29 3.12 -7.76
CA PRO A 18 7.55 3.70 -9.06
C PRO A 18 9.04 4.00 -9.25
N LYS A 19 9.60 3.59 -10.40
CA LYS A 19 10.97 3.96 -10.75
C LYS A 19 11.05 5.45 -11.06
N THR A 20 12.10 6.11 -10.57
CA THR A 20 12.47 7.47 -10.98
C THR A 20 13.23 7.36 -12.32
N GLY A 21 12.61 7.81 -13.42
CA GLY A 21 13.23 7.75 -14.76
C GLY A 21 12.25 8.01 -15.91
N GLY A 22 12.79 8.28 -17.11
CA GLY A 22 12.06 8.70 -18.31
C GLY A 22 11.55 7.58 -19.23
N GLY A 23 11.59 6.32 -18.80
CA GLY A 23 11.05 5.19 -19.55
C GLY A 23 9.53 5.01 -19.39
N PRO A 24 8.91 4.09 -20.16
CA PRO A 24 7.49 3.75 -20.00
C PRO A 24 7.19 3.34 -18.56
N LYS A 25 6.31 4.08 -17.90
CA LYS A 25 5.95 3.83 -16.49
C LYS A 25 4.76 2.89 -16.45
N ALA A 26 4.97 1.68 -15.92
CA ALA A 26 3.86 0.87 -15.46
C ALA A 26 3.02 1.66 -14.44
N PRO A 27 1.69 1.48 -14.39
CA PRO A 27 0.83 2.18 -13.45
C PRO A 27 1.07 1.67 -12.03
N ARG A 28 2.08 2.24 -11.36
CA ARG A 28 2.48 1.90 -9.99
C ARG A 28 2.05 3.01 -9.05
N LEU A 29 1.67 2.61 -7.84
CA LEU A 29 1.32 3.53 -6.76
C LEU A 29 2.50 3.66 -5.81
N THR A 30 2.80 4.89 -5.37
CA THR A 30 3.84 5.06 -4.35
C THR A 30 3.40 4.49 -3.02
N SER A 31 4.34 4.03 -2.20
CA SER A 31 4.01 3.53 -0.86
C SER A 31 3.31 4.60 0.00
N SER A 32 3.73 5.86 -0.13
CA SER A 32 3.08 7.01 0.51
C SER A 32 1.67 7.28 -0.03
N GLY A 33 1.47 7.16 -1.35
CA GLY A 33 0.18 7.34 -1.98
C GLY A 33 -0.82 6.27 -1.54
N LEU A 34 -0.39 5.02 -1.44
CA LEU A 34 -1.24 3.94 -0.94
C LEU A 34 -1.58 4.12 0.55
N GLU A 35 -0.62 4.52 1.37
CA GLU A 35 -0.85 4.81 2.79
C GLU A 35 -1.91 5.91 2.99
N GLN A 36 -1.85 6.98 2.19
CA GLN A 36 -2.86 8.03 2.20
C GLN A 36 -4.23 7.52 1.77
N GLN A 37 -4.31 6.75 0.68
CA GLN A 37 -5.57 6.17 0.20
C GLN A 37 -6.20 5.20 1.22
N LEU A 38 -5.39 4.38 1.88
CA LEU A 38 -5.84 3.48 2.94
C LEU A 38 -6.42 4.26 4.13
N SER A 39 -5.75 5.34 4.54
CA SER A 39 -6.21 6.21 5.63
C SER A 39 -7.54 6.88 5.27
N GLN A 40 -7.66 7.40 4.05
CA GLN A 40 -8.91 8.00 3.55
C GLN A 40 -10.05 6.98 3.43
N ALA A 41 -9.73 5.72 3.17
CA ALA A 41 -10.69 4.62 3.14
C ALA A 41 -11.05 4.07 4.54
N GLY A 42 -10.52 4.66 5.62
CA GLY A 42 -10.83 4.29 6.99
C GLY A 42 -10.04 3.09 7.52
N PHE A 43 -8.89 2.76 6.92
CA PHE A 43 -7.96 1.79 7.47
C PHE A 43 -6.89 2.47 8.33
N LYS A 44 -6.37 1.75 9.32
CA LYS A 44 -5.17 2.12 10.08
C LYS A 44 -3.97 1.32 9.57
N VAL A 45 -2.94 1.99 9.05
CA VAL A 45 -1.67 1.32 8.72
C VAL A 45 -0.99 0.86 10.02
N VAL A 46 -0.69 -0.44 10.11
CA VAL A 46 -0.04 -1.05 11.29
C VAL A 46 1.43 -1.36 11.04
N LYS A 47 1.82 -1.58 9.78
CA LYS A 47 3.20 -1.84 9.40
C LYS A 47 3.44 -1.43 7.96
N LYS A 48 4.59 -0.80 7.69
CA LYS A 48 5.15 -0.57 6.35
C LYS A 48 6.60 -0.99 6.35
N PHE A 49 7.02 -1.76 5.36
CA PHE A 49 8.42 -2.18 5.21
C PHE A 49 8.73 -2.51 3.75
N PHE A 50 10.02 -2.58 3.44
CA PHE A 50 10.54 -2.80 2.09
C PHE A 50 11.38 -4.08 2.08
N PRO A 51 10.84 -5.22 1.60
CA PRO A 51 11.63 -6.45 1.47
C PRO A 51 12.81 -6.31 0.50
N THR A 52 12.70 -5.41 -0.47
CA THR A 52 13.79 -5.01 -1.40
C THR A 52 13.66 -3.52 -1.70
N GLU A 53 14.66 -2.92 -2.36
CA GLU A 53 14.66 -1.48 -2.69
C GLU A 53 13.44 -1.02 -3.49
N SER A 54 12.84 -1.91 -4.28
CA SER A 54 11.74 -1.56 -5.19
C SER A 54 10.39 -2.16 -4.83
N LEU A 55 10.32 -2.99 -3.79
CA LEU A 55 9.09 -3.66 -3.35
C LEU A 55 8.72 -3.17 -1.96
N TYR A 56 7.48 -2.74 -1.78
CA TYR A 56 6.96 -2.38 -0.47
C TYR A 56 5.81 -3.28 -0.07
N VAL A 57 5.66 -3.44 1.24
CA VAL A 57 4.54 -4.14 1.87
C VAL A 57 3.90 -3.21 2.90
N ILE A 58 2.59 -3.02 2.80
CA ILE A 58 1.78 -2.32 3.79
C ILE A 58 0.77 -3.29 4.38
N VAL A 59 0.77 -3.39 5.70
CA VAL A 59 -0.28 -4.08 6.46
C VAL A 59 -1.17 -3.00 7.07
N ALA A 60 -2.46 -3.05 6.79
CA ALA A 60 -3.46 -2.12 7.29
C ALA A 60 -4.61 -2.89 7.95
N ARG A 61 -5.18 -2.31 9.01
CA ARG A 61 -6.29 -2.88 9.78
C ARG A 61 -7.55 -2.07 9.52
N LYS A 62 -8.69 -2.76 9.35
CA LYS A 62 -10.01 -2.13 9.30
C LYS A 62 -10.41 -1.60 10.68
#